data_AF-A0A7V5PP61-F1
#
_entry.id   AF-A0A7V5PP61-F1
#
_cell.length_a   1.000
_cell.length_b   1.000
_cell.length_c   1.000
_cell.angle_alpha   90.00
_cell.angle_beta   90.00
_cell.angle_gamma   90.00
#
_symmetry.space_group_name_H-M   'P 1'
#
loop_
_entity.id
_entity.type
_entity.pdbx_description
1 polymer ?
#
loop_
_entity_poly.entity_id
_entity_poly.type
_entity_poly.pdbx_seq_one_letter_code
_entity_poly.pdbx_strand_id
1 'polypeptide(L)' 'VLCQIAQGQSAEDIARSLSISVPTVYSYRNRIMEKLHLKSNVELTQYALQHQLIDL' A
#
# COMPACT_ATOMS: atom_id res chain seq x y z
N VAL A 1 -1.39 -4.68 2.91
CA VAL A 1 -1.42 -3.82 1.70
C VAL A 1 -0.72 -2.49 1.92
N LEU A 2 -1.23 -1.52 2.72
CA LEU A 2 -0.59 -0.19 2.88
C LEU A 2 0.89 -0.28 3.28
N CYS A 3 1.22 -0.93 4.41
CA CYS A 3 2.60 -1.03 4.90
C CYS A 3 3.51 -1.75 3.90
N GLN A 4 3.00 -2.78 3.24
CA GLN A 4 3.74 -3.57 2.25
C GLN A 4 4.06 -2.77 0.98
N ILE A 5 3.10 -1.97 0.48
CA ILE A 5 3.34 -1.04 -0.63
C ILE A 5 4.35 0.03 -0.20
N ALA A 6 4.20 0.56 1.02
CA ALA A 6 5.10 1.57 1.55
C ALA A 6 6.54 1.06 1.73
N GLN A 7 6.72 -0.23 2.04
CA GLN A 7 8.00 -0.95 2.09
C GLN A 7 8.57 -1.31 0.71
N GLY A 8 7.87 -0.96 -0.39
CA GLY A 8 8.34 -1.23 -1.75
C GLY A 8 8.07 -2.65 -2.26
N GLN A 9 7.20 -3.43 -1.62
CA GLN A 9 6.82 -4.75 -2.13
C GLN A 9 5.97 -4.63 -3.40
N SER A 10 6.16 -5.57 -4.34
CA SER A 10 5.37 -5.64 -5.57
C SER A 10 3.92 -6.05 -5.28
N ALA A 11 2.99 -5.70 -6.18
CA ALA A 11 1.58 -6.08 -6.03
C ALA A 11 1.41 -7.62 -6.08
N GLU A 12 2.27 -8.29 -6.83
CA GLU A 12 2.37 -9.74 -6.97
C GLU A 12 2.82 -10.41 -5.66
N ASP A 13 3.85 -9.87 -5.00
CA ASP A 13 4.33 -10.37 -3.72
C ASP A 13 3.31 -10.16 -2.60
N ILE A 14 2.64 -9.01 -2.61
CA ILE A 14 1.55 -8.71 -1.66
C ILE A 14 0.38 -9.65 -1.86
N ALA A 15 -0.02 -9.89 -3.11
CA ALA A 15 -1.08 -10.83 -3.47
C ALA A 15 -0.75 -12.23 -2.97
N ARG A 16 0.49 -12.70 -3.19
CA ARG A 16 0.97 -13.99 -2.70
C ARG A 16 1.00 -14.06 -1.18
N SER A 17 1.54 -13.04 -0.52
CA SER A 17 1.64 -12.98 0.94
C SER A 17 0.28 -13.00 1.63
N LEU A 18 -0.73 -12.37 1.03
CA LEU A 18 -2.08 -12.28 1.59
C LEU A 18 -3.03 -13.34 1.02
N SER A 19 -2.57 -14.21 0.13
CA SER A 19 -3.39 -15.23 -0.56
C SER A 19 -4.63 -14.64 -1.26
N ILE A 20 -4.47 -13.46 -1.88
CA ILE A 20 -5.53 -12.77 -2.65
C ILE A 20 -5.07 -12.50 -4.08
N SER A 21 -5.99 -12.13 -4.96
CA SER A 21 -5.67 -11.80 -6.35
C SER A 21 -5.00 -10.43 -6.47
N VAL A 22 -4.08 -10.27 -7.42
CA VAL A 22 -3.43 -8.98 -7.72
C VAL A 22 -4.43 -7.83 -7.99
N PRO A 23 -5.54 -8.02 -8.73
CA PRO A 23 -6.59 -7.00 -8.87
C PRO A 23 -7.21 -6.55 -7.55
N THR A 24 -7.27 -7.45 -6.56
CA THR A 24 -7.77 -7.15 -5.22
C THR A 24 -6.80 -6.24 -4.48
N VAL A 25 -5.49 -6.45 -4.61
CA VAL A 25 -4.45 -5.56 -4.08
C VAL A 25 -4.60 -4.14 -4.65
N TYR A 26 -4.78 -4.02 -5.97
CA TYR A 26 -5.03 -2.72 -6.62
C TYR A 26 -6.31 -2.05 -6.12
N SER A 27 -7.37 -2.83 -5.94
CA SER A 27 -8.64 -2.33 -5.39
C SER A 27 -8.47 -1.78 -3.97
N TYR A 28 -7.74 -2.51 -3.10
CA TYR A 28 -7.41 -2.02 -1.75
C TYR A 28 -6.54 -0.77 -1.79
N ARG A 29 -5.51 -0.74 -2.63
CA ARG A 29 -4.66 0.44 -2.84
C ARG A 29 -5.48 1.67 -3.21
N ASN A 30 -6.37 1.57 -4.19
CA ASN A 30 -7.21 2.70 -4.62
C ASN A 30 -8.13 3.19 -3.49
N ARG A 31 -8.79 2.26 -2.77
CA ARG A 31 -9.67 2.63 -1.64
C ARG A 31 -8.89 3.28 -0.50
N ILE A 32 -7.66 2.86 -0.25
CA ILE A 32 -6.76 3.47 0.73
C ILE A 32 -6.40 4.88 0.29
N MET A 33 -5.99 5.05 -0.97
CA MET A 33 -5.64 6.35 -1.54
C MET A 33 -6.81 7.32 -1.51
N GLU A 34 -8.02 6.88 -1.87
CA GLU A 34 -9.24 7.69 -1.77
C GLU A 34 -9.55 8.11 -0.33
N LYS A 35 -9.52 7.16 0.62
CA LYS A 35 -9.80 7.45 2.04
C LYS A 35 -8.81 8.43 2.66
N LEU A 36 -7.54 8.32 2.26
CA LEU A 36 -6.46 9.16 2.78
C LEU A 36 -6.19 10.39 1.92
N HIS A 37 -6.96 10.59 0.85
CA HIS A 37 -6.80 11.69 -0.13
C HIS A 37 -5.40 11.76 -0.75
N LEU A 38 -4.77 10.60 -0.95
CA LEU A 38 -3.44 10.46 -1.52
C LEU A 38 -3.54 10.26 -3.04
N LYS A 39 -2.63 10.89 -3.78
CA LYS A 39 -2.57 10.90 -5.24
C LYS A 39 -1.45 10.04 -5.81
N SER A 40 -0.48 9.63 -5.00
CA SER A 40 0.62 8.78 -5.45
C SER A 40 1.09 7.76 -4.42
N ASN A 41 1.83 6.75 -4.89
CA ASN A 41 2.50 5.80 -4.00
C ASN A 41 3.55 6.48 -3.12
N VAL A 42 4.18 7.54 -3.63
CA VAL A 42 5.17 8.32 -2.86
C VAL A 42 4.51 8.98 -1.66
N GLU A 43 3.34 9.58 -1.86
CA GLU A 43 2.54 10.16 -0.78
C GLU A 43 2.06 9.08 0.21
N LEU A 44 1.73 7.87 -0.28
CA LEU A 44 1.39 6.74 0.58
C LEU A 44 2.57 6.28 1.44
N THR A 45 3.78 6.23 0.88
CA THR A 45 5.00 5.91 1.63
C THR A 45 5.32 7.01 2.66
N GLN A 46 5.24 8.29 2.27
CA GLN A 46 5.41 9.41 3.20
C GLN A 46 4.39 9.38 4.33
N TYR A 47 3.12 9.12 4.01
CA TYR A 47 2.07 8.96 5.00
C TYR A 47 2.39 7.84 5.98
N ALA A 48 2.82 6.68 5.48
CA ALA A 48 3.17 5.53 6.31
C ALA A 48 4.35 5.83 7.24
N LEU A 49 5.35 6.58 6.77
CA LEU A 49 6.48 7.04 7.59
C LEU A 49 6.08 8.08 8.64
N GLN A 50 5.31 9.10 8.24
CA GLN A 50 4.83 10.16 9.14
C GLN A 50 3.98 9.61 10.28
N HIS A 51 3.19 8.56 10.00
CA HIS A 51 2.34 7.90 10.99
C HIS A 51 3.01 6.71 11.69
N GLN A 52 4.33 6.49 11.50
CA GLN A 52 5.09 5.38 12.10
C GLN A 52 4.44 4.00 11.84
N LEU A 53 3.80 3.83 10.68
CA LEU A 53 3.20 2.56 10.24
C LEU A 53 4.24 1.61 9.64
N ILE A 54 5.39 2.15 9.26
CA ILE A 54 6.58 1.44 8.80
C ILE A 54 7.83 2.14 9.35
N ASP A 55 8.85 1.37 9.69
CA ASP A 55 10.21 1.86 9.93
C ASP A 55 11.08 1.51 8.70
N LEU A 56 11.98 2.44 8.34
CA LEU A 56 12.96 2.28 7.27
C LEU A 56 14.22 1.56 7.77
#